data_AF-A0A6P1ZS12-F1
#
_entry.id   AF-A0A6P1ZS12-F1
#
_cell.length_a   1.000
_cell.length_b   1.000
_cell.length_c   1.000
_cell.angle_alpha   90.00
_cell.angle_beta   90.00
_cell.angle_gamma   90.00
#
_symmetry.space_group_name_H-M   'P 1'
#
loop_
_entity.id
_entity.type
_entity.pdbx_description
1 polymer ?
#
loop_
_entity_poly.entity_id
_entity_poly.type
_entity_poly.pdbx_seq_one_letter_code
_entity_poly.pdbx_strand_id
1 'polypeptide(L)'
;MGSETLIKARLSASAATIRATYLKKPIGKSNVAVAEIHIQGDVAFCVGGTSRGGNKSPIPQPKPKSEGGQFEPTVDSRTHRLMDTDAEYKVLSTIADQLEILYDLQVEGNLYLYTELQPCESCENIIKQFQMKFPNITTEVFWDYPYP
;
A
#
# COMPACT_ATOMS: atom_id res chain seq x y z
N MET A 1 -21.32 9.13 0.83
CA MET A 1 -20.74 9.44 2.17
C MET A 1 -20.76 8.28 3.17
N GLY A 2 -21.55 7.21 3.01
CA GLY A 2 -21.55 6.09 3.98
C GLY A 2 -20.52 4.98 3.74
N SER A 3 -20.19 4.67 2.47
CA SER A 3 -19.33 3.53 2.10
C SER A 3 -17.84 3.76 2.38
N GLU A 4 -17.29 4.91 2.01
CA GLU A 4 -15.87 5.25 2.21
C GLU A 4 -15.48 5.28 3.69
N THR A 5 -16.35 5.81 4.56
CA THR A 5 -16.11 5.81 6.01
C THR A 5 -16.06 4.39 6.57
N LEU A 6 -16.92 3.49 6.10
CA LEU A 6 -16.92 2.07 6.49
C LEU A 6 -15.66 1.36 5.99
N ILE A 7 -15.24 1.62 4.74
CA ILE A 7 -14.01 1.06 4.17
C ILE A 7 -12.80 1.53 4.96
N LYS A 8 -12.66 2.84 5.20
CA LYS A 8 -11.57 3.39 6.01
C LYS A 8 -11.53 2.74 7.39
N ALA A 9 -12.67 2.60 8.06
CA ALA A 9 -12.73 1.97 9.39
C ALA A 9 -12.27 0.50 9.37
N ARG A 10 -12.69 -0.26 8.35
CA ARG A 10 -12.27 -1.66 8.17
C ARG A 10 -10.77 -1.78 7.90
N LEU A 11 -10.23 -0.94 7.03
CA LEU A 11 -8.80 -0.95 6.71
C LEU A 11 -7.95 -0.50 7.90
N SER A 12 -8.39 0.52 8.64
CA SER A 12 -7.75 0.98 9.87
C SER A 12 -7.73 -0.12 10.94
N ALA A 13 -8.84 -0.84 11.15
CA ALA A 13 -8.90 -1.98 12.07
C ALA A 13 -7.94 -3.12 11.66
N SER A 14 -7.82 -3.37 10.35
CA SER A 14 -6.87 -4.35 9.81
C SER A 14 -5.43 -3.91 10.06
N ALA A 15 -5.11 -2.62 9.85
CA ALA A 15 -3.80 -2.05 10.13
C ALA A 15 -3.44 -2.14 11.62
N ALA A 16 -4.39 -1.87 12.52
CA ALA A 16 -4.20 -2.02 13.97
C ALA A 16 -3.88 -3.47 14.35
N THR A 17 -4.56 -4.44 13.73
CA THR A 17 -4.31 -5.88 13.95
C THR A 17 -2.91 -6.27 13.48
N ILE A 18 -2.50 -5.83 12.28
CA ILE A 18 -1.14 -6.07 11.76
C ILE A 18 -0.10 -5.43 12.67
N ARG A 19 -0.32 -4.19 13.12
CA ARG A 19 0.57 -3.53 14.07
C ARG A 19 0.74 -4.36 15.33
N ALA A 20 -0.35 -4.71 16.00
CA ALA A 20 -0.30 -5.48 17.25
C ALA A 20 0.44 -6.82 17.09
N THR A 21 0.30 -7.45 15.92
CA THR A 21 0.92 -8.74 15.61
C THR A 21 2.42 -8.63 15.32
N TYR A 22 2.80 -7.68 14.45
CA TYR A 22 4.16 -7.63 13.88
C TYR A 22 5.05 -6.56 14.52
N LEU A 23 4.47 -5.53 15.12
CA LEU A 23 5.18 -4.34 15.60
C LEU A 23 4.90 -4.09 17.08
N LYS A 24 5.94 -4.22 17.90
CA LYS A 24 5.90 -3.87 19.34
C LYS A 24 6.20 -2.39 19.61
N LYS A 25 5.92 -1.50 18.65
CA LYS A 25 6.29 -0.08 18.71
C LYS A 25 5.11 0.84 18.38
N PRO A 26 5.06 2.06 18.95
CA PRO A 26 4.01 3.02 18.64
C PRO A 26 4.09 3.51 17.19
N ILE A 27 2.97 4.07 16.72
CA ILE A 27 2.87 4.78 15.43
C ILE A 27 3.94 5.89 15.34
N GLY A 28 4.50 6.10 14.15
CA GLY A 28 5.59 7.06 13.91
C GLY A 28 7.02 6.50 14.07
N LYS A 29 7.20 5.32 14.67
CA LYS A 29 8.50 4.59 14.66
C LYS A 29 8.58 3.51 13.57
N SER A 30 7.43 3.19 13.00
CA SER A 30 7.18 2.27 11.90
C SER A 30 5.85 2.69 11.28
N ASN A 31 5.62 2.29 10.04
CA ASN A 31 4.35 2.48 9.36
C ASN A 31 3.69 1.14 9.05
N VAL A 32 2.37 1.12 8.97
CA VAL A 32 1.57 0.01 8.44
C VAL A 32 0.64 0.56 7.38
N ALA A 33 0.57 -0.17 6.28
CA ALA A 33 -0.37 0.08 5.20
C ALA A 33 -1.22 -1.16 4.97
N VAL A 34 -2.47 -0.97 4.60
CA VAL A 34 -3.41 -2.01 4.20
C VAL A 34 -4.14 -1.51 2.98
N ALA A 35 -4.19 -2.31 1.93
CA ALA A 35 -4.96 -2.00 0.76
C ALA A 35 -5.93 -3.12 0.43
N GLU A 36 -7.04 -2.71 -0.16
CA GLU A 36 -8.11 -3.59 -0.60
C GLU A 36 -8.53 -3.18 -2.00
N ILE A 37 -8.58 -4.14 -2.90
CA ILE A 37 -8.96 -3.92 -4.28
C ILE A 37 -10.30 -4.58 -4.55
N HIS A 38 -11.22 -3.79 -5.07
CA HIS A 38 -12.56 -4.20 -5.42
C HIS A 38 -12.68 -4.31 -6.94
N ILE A 39 -13.01 -5.49 -7.44
CA ILE A 39 -13.25 -5.75 -8.86
C ILE A 39 -14.71 -6.17 -9.00
N GLN A 40 -15.44 -5.57 -9.94
CA GLN A 40 -16.89 -5.82 -10.13
C GLN A 40 -17.75 -5.59 -8.87
N GLY A 41 -17.27 -4.76 -7.93
CA GLY A 41 -17.96 -4.42 -6.67
C GLY A 41 -17.60 -5.31 -5.49
N ASP A 42 -16.99 -6.48 -5.72
CA ASP A 42 -16.57 -7.41 -4.68
C ASP A 42 -15.10 -7.23 -4.33
N VAL A 43 -14.76 -7.56 -3.08
CA VAL A 43 -13.38 -7.57 -2.60
C VAL A 43 -12.62 -8.69 -3.29
N ALA A 44 -11.69 -8.33 -4.19
CA ALA A 44 -10.84 -9.29 -4.88
C ALA A 44 -9.63 -9.66 -4.03
N PHE A 45 -8.88 -8.65 -3.55
CA PHE A 45 -7.71 -8.85 -2.69
C PHE A 45 -7.68 -7.88 -1.52
N CYS A 46 -7.11 -8.34 -0.42
CA CYS A 46 -6.77 -7.50 0.73
C CYS A 46 -5.35 -7.85 1.16
N VAL A 47 -4.47 -6.85 1.17
CA VAL A 47 -3.06 -7.01 1.48
C VAL A 47 -2.67 -5.94 2.49
N GLY A 48 -1.98 -6.34 3.56
CA GLY A 48 -1.39 -5.41 4.50
C GLY A 48 0.09 -5.68 4.70
N GLY A 49 0.84 -4.66 5.07
CA GLY A 49 2.29 -4.73 5.21
C GLY A 49 2.81 -3.68 6.18
N THR A 50 4.05 -3.87 6.63
CA THR A 50 4.72 -2.89 7.49
C THR A 50 5.95 -2.32 6.81
N SER A 51 6.41 -1.15 7.26
CA SER A 51 7.66 -0.57 6.77
C SER A 51 8.92 -1.32 7.26
N ARG A 52 8.77 -2.47 7.94
CA ARG A 52 9.87 -3.36 8.34
C ARG A 52 9.92 -4.58 7.42
N GLY A 53 11.09 -5.21 7.32
CA GLY A 53 11.27 -6.47 6.59
C GLY A 53 11.27 -7.70 7.50
N GLY A 54 11.36 -8.88 6.88
CA GLY A 54 11.44 -10.18 7.56
C GLY A 54 10.21 -10.47 8.42
N ASN A 55 10.41 -11.11 9.58
CA ASN A 55 9.33 -11.54 10.50
C ASN A 55 8.53 -10.39 11.14
N LYS A 56 8.79 -9.14 10.75
CA LYS A 56 8.06 -7.93 11.21
C LYS A 56 7.11 -7.40 10.14
N SER A 57 6.90 -8.13 9.06
CA SER A 57 5.90 -7.85 8.05
C SER A 57 5.24 -9.15 7.60
N PRO A 58 3.92 -9.15 7.35
CA PRO A 58 3.22 -10.29 6.75
C PRO A 58 3.64 -10.54 5.30
N ILE A 59 4.13 -9.50 4.60
CA ILE A 59 4.57 -9.56 3.22
C ILE A 59 6.08 -9.28 3.10
N PRO A 60 6.78 -9.95 2.16
CA PRO A 60 8.20 -9.69 1.92
C PRO A 60 8.42 -8.31 1.30
N GLN A 61 9.68 -7.90 1.22
CA GLN A 61 10.06 -6.72 0.47
C GLN A 61 10.09 -7.07 -1.03
N PRO A 62 9.37 -6.35 -1.90
CA PRO A 62 9.41 -6.57 -3.33
C PRO A 62 10.72 -6.03 -3.92
N LYS A 63 11.07 -6.51 -5.12
CA LYS A 63 12.20 -6.00 -5.88
C LYS A 63 11.84 -4.67 -6.56
N PRO A 64 12.80 -3.78 -6.82
CA PRO A 64 12.59 -2.63 -7.69
C PRO A 64 12.30 -3.08 -9.13
N LYS A 65 11.64 -2.21 -9.91
CA LYS A 65 11.29 -2.50 -11.31
C LYS A 65 12.52 -2.76 -12.18
N SER A 66 13.62 -2.05 -11.93
CA SER A 66 14.93 -2.27 -12.53
C SER A 66 15.49 -3.70 -12.31
N GLU A 67 15.04 -4.41 -11.27
CA GLU A 67 15.40 -5.80 -10.96
C GLU A 67 14.25 -6.79 -11.23
N GLY A 68 13.23 -6.38 -11.97
CA GLY A 68 12.09 -7.22 -12.37
C GLY A 68 10.90 -7.21 -11.40
N GLY A 69 10.81 -6.22 -10.50
CA GLY A 69 9.60 -5.98 -9.72
C GLY A 69 8.58 -5.07 -10.41
N GLN A 70 7.55 -4.71 -9.66
CA GLN A 70 6.40 -3.97 -10.21
C GLN A 70 6.65 -2.47 -10.38
N PHE A 71 7.26 -1.84 -9.38
CA PHE A 71 7.46 -0.39 -9.31
C PHE A 71 8.88 -0.02 -8.93
N GLU A 72 9.31 1.16 -9.37
CA GLU A 72 10.62 1.70 -9.03
C GLU A 72 10.52 2.61 -7.79
N PRO A 73 11.11 2.22 -6.65
CA PRO A 73 11.17 3.07 -5.47
C PRO A 73 12.12 4.24 -5.73
N THR A 74 11.73 5.42 -5.25
CA THR A 74 12.56 6.63 -5.34
C THR A 74 13.18 6.98 -3.98
N VAL A 75 14.21 7.80 -4.03
CA VAL A 75 14.81 8.38 -2.82
C VAL A 75 13.91 9.51 -2.33
N ASP A 76 13.51 9.46 -1.06
CA ASP A 76 12.76 10.53 -0.42
C ASP A 76 13.64 11.77 -0.29
N SER A 77 13.19 12.89 -0.87
CA SER A 77 13.93 14.16 -0.95
C SER A 77 14.30 14.71 0.42
N ARG A 78 13.50 14.42 1.44
CA ARG A 78 13.67 14.92 2.81
C ARG A 78 14.63 14.05 3.62
N THR A 79 14.43 12.74 3.64
CA THR A 79 15.22 11.80 4.46
C THR A 79 16.44 11.25 3.75
N HIS A 80 16.55 11.46 2.43
CA HIS A 80 17.62 10.94 1.56
C HIS A 80 17.73 9.41 1.59
N ARG A 81 16.63 8.71 1.92
CA ARG A 81 16.56 7.25 1.98
C ARG A 81 15.83 6.71 0.77
N LEU A 82 16.29 5.56 0.28
CA LEU A 82 15.52 4.76 -0.66
C LEU A 82 14.28 4.21 0.06
N MET A 83 13.11 4.39 -0.54
CA MET A 83 11.82 4.05 0.07
C MET A 83 11.31 2.68 -0.40
N ASP A 84 12.24 1.77 -0.68
CA ASP A 84 12.02 0.36 -1.05
C ASP A 84 11.49 -0.49 0.12
N THR A 85 11.55 0.05 1.34
CA THR A 85 11.05 -0.61 2.55
C THR A 85 9.70 -0.10 3.01
N ASP A 86 9.14 0.93 2.36
CA ASP A 86 7.89 1.55 2.77
C ASP A 86 6.70 0.58 2.67
N ALA A 87 5.74 0.76 3.58
CA ALA A 87 4.61 -0.14 3.67
C ALA A 87 3.74 -0.02 2.42
N GLU A 88 3.54 1.21 1.94
CA GLU A 88 2.79 1.56 0.74
C GLU A 88 3.41 0.91 -0.50
N TYR A 89 4.73 0.99 -0.64
CA TYR A 89 5.46 0.35 -1.74
C TYR A 89 5.24 -1.17 -1.75
N LYS A 90 5.45 -1.83 -0.61
CA LYS A 90 5.25 -3.29 -0.49
C LYS A 90 3.83 -3.72 -0.83
N VAL A 91 2.85 -3.03 -0.25
CA VAL A 91 1.42 -3.36 -0.42
C VAL A 91 1.00 -3.15 -1.88
N LEU A 92 1.35 -2.01 -2.49
CA LEU A 92 1.01 -1.72 -3.88
C LEU A 92 1.68 -2.68 -4.85
N SER A 93 2.97 -2.99 -4.67
CA SER A 93 3.65 -3.98 -5.51
C SER A 93 3.00 -5.36 -5.40
N THR A 94 2.64 -5.81 -4.19
CA THR A 94 1.98 -7.10 -4.00
C THR A 94 0.61 -7.16 -4.68
N ILE A 95 -0.18 -6.09 -4.60
CA ILE A 95 -1.46 -6.00 -5.32
C ILE A 95 -1.25 -5.99 -6.83
N ALA A 96 -0.25 -5.25 -7.31
CA ALA A 96 0.06 -5.21 -8.75
C ALA A 96 0.48 -6.58 -9.28
N ASP A 97 1.29 -7.34 -8.54
CA ASP A 97 1.64 -8.73 -8.87
C ASP A 97 0.39 -9.61 -8.97
N GLN A 98 -0.50 -9.55 -7.98
CA GLN A 98 -1.73 -10.35 -7.96
C GLN A 98 -2.68 -9.98 -9.10
N LEU A 99 -2.84 -8.68 -9.37
CA LEU A 99 -3.68 -8.19 -10.47
C LEU A 99 -3.15 -8.64 -11.82
N GLU A 100 -1.84 -8.53 -12.08
CA GLU A 100 -1.24 -8.93 -13.35
C GLU A 100 -1.28 -10.44 -13.59
N ILE A 101 -1.27 -11.25 -12.52
CA ILE A 101 -1.41 -12.71 -12.63
C ILE A 101 -2.86 -13.11 -12.94
N LEU A 102 -3.84 -12.40 -12.39
CA LEU A 102 -5.25 -12.85 -12.36
C LEU A 102 -6.16 -12.08 -13.33
N TYR A 103 -5.76 -10.89 -13.75
CA TYR A 103 -6.57 -9.97 -14.57
C TYR A 103 -5.76 -9.29 -15.66
N ASP A 104 -6.46 -8.73 -16.64
CA ASP A 104 -5.86 -7.85 -17.65
C ASP A 104 -5.59 -6.44 -17.06
N LEU A 105 -4.62 -5.72 -17.64
CA LEU A 105 -4.29 -4.34 -17.23
C LEU A 105 -5.46 -3.36 -17.42
N GLN A 106 -6.45 -3.71 -18.25
CA GLN A 106 -7.67 -2.93 -18.46
C GLN A 106 -8.78 -3.22 -17.43
N VAL A 107 -8.52 -4.05 -16.41
CA VAL A 107 -9.52 -4.37 -15.38
C VAL A 107 -10.04 -3.11 -14.69
N GLU A 108 -11.37 -3.01 -14.58
CA GLU A 108 -12.04 -1.92 -13.89
C GLU A 108 -12.22 -2.26 -12.41
N GLY A 109 -11.95 -1.29 -11.54
CA GLY A 109 -12.11 -1.50 -10.11
C GLY A 109 -11.74 -0.31 -9.25
N ASN A 110 -11.76 -0.52 -7.94
CA ASN A 110 -11.44 0.49 -6.94
C ASN A 110 -10.39 -0.06 -5.97
N LEU A 111 -9.24 0.61 -5.88
CA LEU A 111 -8.22 0.36 -4.88
C LEU A 111 -8.42 1.32 -3.72
N TYR A 112 -8.62 0.78 -2.52
CA TYR A 112 -8.66 1.54 -1.28
C TYR A 112 -7.39 1.26 -0.48
N LEU A 113 -6.53 2.25 -0.33
CA LEU A 113 -5.30 2.17 0.45
C LEU A 113 -5.47 2.94 1.75
N TYR A 114 -5.27 2.28 2.88
CA TYR A 114 -5.06 2.92 4.17
C TYR A 114 -3.60 2.84 4.54
N THR A 115 -3.06 3.96 5.04
CA THR A 115 -1.74 4.03 5.66
C THR A 115 -1.85 4.83 6.95
N GLU A 116 -1.14 4.46 8.01
CA GLU A 116 -1.28 5.19 9.27
C GLU A 116 -0.74 6.61 9.15
N LEU A 117 0.41 6.76 8.51
CA LEU A 117 1.06 8.03 8.23
C LEU A 117 0.69 8.48 6.82
N GLN A 118 0.49 9.78 6.62
CA GLN A 118 0.30 10.36 5.30
C GLN A 118 1.44 9.90 4.36
N PRO A 119 1.11 9.47 3.12
CA PRO A 119 2.13 9.11 2.14
C PRO A 119 3.12 10.27 1.94
N CYS A 120 4.40 9.95 1.90
CA CYS A 120 5.43 10.92 1.51
C CYS A 120 5.48 11.09 -0.02
N GLU A 121 6.27 12.05 -0.50
CA GLU A 121 6.43 12.35 -1.94
C GLU A 121 6.84 11.10 -2.75
N SER A 122 7.72 10.26 -2.19
CA SER A 122 8.12 9.01 -2.85
C SER A 122 6.99 7.98 -2.92
N CYS A 123 6.15 7.88 -1.87
CA CYS A 123 4.97 7.02 -1.87
C CYS A 123 3.92 7.50 -2.88
N GLU A 124 3.76 8.82 -3.03
CA GLU A 124 2.91 9.39 -4.09
C GLU A 124 3.40 8.99 -5.49
N ASN A 125 4.72 8.92 -5.71
CA ASN A 125 5.26 8.43 -6.97
C ASN A 125 4.92 6.95 -7.23
N ILE A 126 4.91 6.10 -6.19
CA ILE A 126 4.46 4.71 -6.33
C ILE A 126 2.97 4.63 -6.67
N ILE A 127 2.14 5.43 -6.00
CA ILE A 127 0.69 5.50 -6.29
C ILE A 127 0.46 5.92 -7.75
N LYS A 128 1.20 6.91 -8.25
CA LYS A 128 1.15 7.32 -9.67
C LYS A 128 1.59 6.19 -10.61
N GLN A 129 2.66 5.46 -10.29
CA GLN A 129 3.07 4.30 -11.08
C GLN A 129 1.99 3.22 -11.13
N PHE A 130 1.30 2.98 -10.02
CA PHE A 130 0.18 2.06 -9.97
C PHE A 130 -0.97 2.51 -10.88
N GLN A 131 -1.40 3.78 -10.75
CA GLN A 131 -2.47 4.36 -11.58
C GLN A 131 -2.13 4.36 -13.08
N MET A 132 -0.86 4.57 -13.44
CA MET A 132 -0.42 4.45 -14.83
C MET A 132 -0.44 3.01 -15.35
N LYS A 133 -0.16 2.02 -14.49
CA LYS A 133 -0.19 0.60 -14.86
C LYS A 133 -1.62 0.08 -14.98
N PHE A 134 -2.52 0.53 -14.10
CA PHE A 134 -3.93 0.13 -14.06
C PHE A 134 -4.85 1.36 -14.19
N PRO A 135 -5.01 1.92 -15.41
CA PRO A 135 -5.70 3.19 -15.62
C PRO A 135 -7.19 3.15 -15.26
N ASN A 136 -7.80 1.97 -15.28
CA ASN A 136 -9.21 1.75 -14.99
C ASN A 136 -9.47 1.40 -13.51
N ILE A 137 -8.42 1.38 -12.68
CA ILE A 137 -8.55 1.23 -11.23
C ILE A 137 -8.49 2.60 -10.56
N THR A 138 -9.62 3.02 -9.97
CA THR A 138 -9.68 4.25 -9.18
C THR A 138 -8.99 4.03 -7.84
N THR A 139 -8.03 4.88 -7.47
CA THR A 139 -7.27 4.72 -6.21
C THR A 139 -7.66 5.78 -5.20
N GLU A 140 -8.14 5.34 -4.05
CA GLU A 140 -8.49 6.17 -2.90
C GLU A 140 -7.53 5.91 -1.76
N VAL A 141 -7.00 6.97 -1.13
CA VAL A 141 -5.98 6.86 -0.09
C VAL A 141 -6.46 7.52 1.20
N PHE A 142 -6.37 6.79 2.30
CA PHE A 142 -6.76 7.21 3.64
C PHE A 142 -5.56 7.21 4.59
N TRP A 143 -5.51 8.21 5.46
CA TRP A 143 -4.54 8.28 6.55
C TRP A 143 -5.12 8.93 7.81
N ASP A 144 -4.43 8.76 8.94
CA ASP A 144 -4.84 9.28 10.25
C ASP A 144 -3.82 10.25 10.86
N TYR A 145 -2.54 10.13 10.51
CA TYR A 145 -1.48 10.97 11.05
C TYR A 145 -0.70 11.66 9.91
N PRO A 146 -0.24 12.91 10.09
CA PRO A 146 0.60 13.57 9.09
C PRO A 146 1.96 12.88 8.98
N TYR A 147 2.60 13.04 7.82
CA TYR A 147 3.99 12.62 7.65
C TYR A 147 4.89 13.52 8.52
N PRO A 148 5.68 12.96 9.46
CA PRO A 148 6.49 13.73 10.41
C PRO A 148 7.72 14.31 9.75
#